data_AF-A0A961EJS8-F1
#
_entry.id   AF-A0A961EJS8-F1
#
_cell.length_a   1.000
_cell.length_b   1.000
_cell.length_c   1.000
_cell.angle_alpha   90.00
_cell.angle_beta   90.00
_cell.angle_gamma   90.00
#
_symmetry.space_group_name_H-M   'P 1'
#
loop_
_entity.id
_entity.type
_entity.pdbx_description
1 polymer ?
#
loop_
_entity_poly.entity_id
_entity_poly.type
_entity_poly.pdbx_seq_one_letter_code
_entity_poly.pdbx_strand_id
1 'polypeptide(L)'
;MADEKPAHNFQITVPESMTGGVWANFAAVSHSPYEFTIDFVRLDFAHGSSTTMPGQVVARVNLSPLMVSQLMDALDQNWQKYAAHALPNLEDAGLDDAGLDPGLDPGFGGGLDEGGFDDPER
;
A
#
# COMPACT_ATOMS: atom_id res chain seq x y z
N MET A 1 -24.59 -32.51 -17.70
CA MET A 1 -24.96 -31.94 -16.39
C MET A 1 -23.67 -31.38 -15.82
N ALA A 2 -23.49 -30.07 -15.76
CA ALA A 2 -22.29 -29.48 -15.16
C ALA A 2 -22.50 -29.49 -13.64
N ASP A 3 -21.63 -30.19 -12.91
CA ASP A 3 -21.58 -30.16 -11.45
C ASP A 3 -21.32 -28.73 -10.98
N GLU A 4 -22.36 -28.10 -10.44
CA GLU A 4 -22.27 -26.80 -9.77
C GLU A 4 -21.47 -26.99 -8.47
N LYS A 5 -20.28 -26.40 -8.40
CA LYS A 5 -19.45 -26.45 -7.19
C LYS A 5 -20.23 -25.79 -6.03
N PRO A 6 -20.44 -26.48 -4.90
CA PRO A 6 -21.19 -25.91 -3.79
C PRO A 6 -20.48 -24.66 -3.27
N ALA A 7 -21.21 -23.55 -3.21
CA ALA A 7 -20.73 -22.32 -2.59
C ALA A 7 -20.50 -22.56 -1.08
N HIS A 8 -19.27 -22.34 -0.62
CA HIS A 8 -18.96 -22.43 0.80
C HIS A 8 -19.46 -21.18 1.52
N ASN A 9 -20.36 -21.33 2.50
CA ASN A 9 -20.75 -20.28 3.42
C ASN A 9 -19.79 -20.27 4.61
N PHE A 10 -19.04 -19.18 4.76
CA PHE A 10 -18.10 -19.01 5.88
C PHE A 10 -18.77 -18.18 6.99
N GLN A 11 -18.79 -18.72 8.21
CA GLN A 11 -19.10 -17.93 9.41
C GLN A 11 -17.78 -17.45 10.02
N ILE A 12 -17.52 -16.15 9.96
CA ILE A 12 -16.30 -15.52 10.46
C ILE A 12 -16.64 -14.78 11.75
N THR A 13 -15.83 -14.96 12.81
CA THR A 13 -15.99 -14.25 14.09
C THR A 13 -14.66 -13.57 14.43
N VAL A 14 -14.73 -12.33 14.91
CA VAL A 14 -13.58 -11.60 15.41
C VAL A 14 -13.53 -11.74 16.93
N PRO A 15 -12.43 -12.25 17.52
CA PRO A 15 -12.27 -12.30 18.98
C PRO A 15 -12.38 -10.92 19.61
N GLU A 16 -12.94 -10.82 20.82
CA GLU A 16 -13.11 -9.55 21.53
C GLU A 16 -11.78 -8.79 21.71
N SER A 17 -10.70 -9.52 21.98
CA SER A 17 -9.35 -8.96 22.10
C SER A 17 -8.80 -8.34 20.81
N MET A 18 -9.42 -8.61 19.65
CA MET A 18 -9.03 -8.09 18.35
C MET A 18 -10.02 -7.06 17.79
N THR A 19 -11.15 -6.82 18.47
CA THR A 19 -12.22 -5.93 17.97
C THR A 19 -11.74 -4.50 17.75
N GLY A 20 -10.80 -4.01 18.57
CA GLY A 20 -10.22 -2.67 18.43
C GLY A 20 -9.19 -2.54 17.29
N GLY A 21 -8.74 -3.65 16.70
CA GLY A 21 -7.69 -3.66 15.69
C GLY A 21 -6.33 -3.21 16.21
N VAL A 22 -5.37 -3.06 15.29
CA VAL A 22 -4.08 -2.43 15.53
C VAL A 22 -3.91 -1.25 14.59
N TRP A 23 -3.31 -0.16 15.06
CA TRP A 23 -3.03 1.00 14.23
C TRP A 23 -1.66 0.89 13.57
N ALA A 24 -1.61 0.98 12.25
CA ALA A 24 -0.40 1.01 11.45
C ALA A 24 -0.51 2.09 10.36
N ASN A 25 0.61 2.73 10.04
CA ASN A 25 0.73 3.77 9.01
C ASN A 25 1.82 3.44 7.98
N PHE A 26 2.44 2.27 8.08
CA PHE A 26 3.40 1.74 7.13
C PHE A 26 3.25 0.23 7.04
N ALA A 27 3.56 -0.35 5.89
CA ALA A 27 3.63 -1.79 5.69
C ALA A 27 4.92 -2.15 4.96
N ALA A 28 5.72 -3.04 5.54
CA ALA A 28 6.86 -3.66 4.86
C ALA A 28 6.46 -5.03 4.34
N VAL A 29 6.71 -5.28 3.06
CA VAL A 29 6.43 -6.56 2.41
C VAL A 29 7.74 -7.21 1.99
N SER A 30 7.95 -8.44 2.42
CA SER A 30 9.07 -9.28 1.98
C SER A 30 8.54 -10.65 1.53
N HIS A 31 9.30 -11.36 0.71
CA HIS A 31 8.85 -12.65 0.20
C HIS A 31 10.00 -13.60 -0.12
N SER A 32 9.64 -14.88 -0.21
CA SER A 32 10.41 -15.97 -0.78
C SER A 32 9.58 -16.64 -1.88
N PRO A 33 10.07 -17.69 -2.55
CA PRO A 33 9.26 -18.47 -3.49
C PRO A 33 8.03 -19.13 -2.86
N TYR A 34 7.96 -19.26 -1.52
CA TYR A 34 6.93 -20.04 -0.83
C TYR A 34 6.02 -19.22 0.08
N GLU A 35 6.48 -18.06 0.55
CA GLU A 35 5.71 -17.21 1.45
C GLU A 35 5.96 -15.73 1.19
N PHE A 36 4.95 -14.93 1.53
CA PHE A 36 5.04 -13.51 1.74
C PHE A 36 4.90 -13.22 3.23
N THR A 37 5.63 -12.22 3.70
CA THR A 37 5.50 -11.66 5.04
C THR A 37 5.13 -10.19 4.90
N ILE A 38 4.01 -9.80 5.52
CA ILE A 38 3.57 -8.41 5.61
C ILE A 38 3.70 -7.97 7.07
N ASP A 39 4.55 -6.98 7.30
CA ASP A 39 4.71 -6.29 8.58
C ASP A 39 3.98 -4.96 8.55
N PHE A 40 2.93 -4.86 9.35
CA PHE A 40 2.27 -3.59 9.63
C PHE A 40 3.01 -2.88 10.75
N VAL A 41 3.47 -1.67 10.48
CA VAL A 41 4.34 -0.90 11.36
C VAL A 41 3.67 0.41 11.74
N ARG A 42 3.78 0.77 13.01
CA ARG A 42 3.51 2.11 13.50
C ARG A 42 4.83 2.88 13.53
N LEU A 43 4.99 3.82 12.61
CA LEU A 43 6.08 4.78 12.57
C LEU A 43 5.68 6.03 13.36
N ASP A 44 6.62 6.55 14.14
CA ASP A 44 6.49 7.83 14.84
C ASP A 44 7.23 8.93 14.07
N PHE A 45 6.45 9.82 13.48
CA PHE A 45 6.92 10.95 12.67
C PHE A 45 7.10 12.25 13.50
N ALA A 46 6.90 12.22 14.81
CA ALA A 46 6.95 13.42 15.66
C ALA A 46 8.37 13.97 15.91
N HIS A 47 9.42 13.25 15.49
CA HIS A 47 10.81 13.64 15.71
C HIS A 47 11.35 14.39 14.48
N GLY A 48 11.44 15.72 14.57
CA GLY A 48 11.99 16.57 13.50
C GLY A 48 13.43 16.23 13.08
N SER A 49 13.84 16.75 11.91
CA SER A 49 15.17 16.77 11.23
C SER A 49 16.12 15.56 11.31
N SER A 50 15.78 14.49 12.01
CA SER A 50 16.55 13.27 12.11
C SER A 50 16.24 12.38 10.91
N THR A 51 17.28 11.81 10.30
CA THR A 51 17.15 10.88 9.16
C THR A 51 16.59 9.51 9.57
N THR A 52 16.52 9.21 10.87
CA THR A 52 16.04 7.93 11.40
C THR A 52 14.72 8.11 12.13
N MET A 53 13.69 7.40 11.66
CA MET A 53 12.35 7.39 12.25
C MET A 53 12.15 6.12 13.08
N PRO A 54 11.83 6.21 14.38
CA PRO A 54 11.52 5.03 15.18
C PRO A 54 10.18 4.41 14.75
N GLY A 55 10.13 3.08 14.78
CA GLY A 55 8.96 2.30 14.35
C GLY A 55 8.81 1.00 15.12
N GLN A 56 7.56 0.54 15.28
CA GLN A 56 7.23 -0.74 15.92
C GLN A 56 6.32 -1.57 15.02
N VAL A 57 6.68 -2.84 14.79
CA VAL A 57 5.77 -3.82 14.16
C VAL A 57 4.61 -4.08 15.11
N VAL A 58 3.40 -3.79 14.67
CA VAL A 58 2.16 -3.98 15.44
C VAL A 58 1.41 -5.24 15.03
N ALA A 59 1.61 -5.72 13.81
CA ALA A 59 1.13 -7.02 13.34
C ALA A 59 2.03 -7.55 12.23
N ARG A 60 2.22 -8.88 12.21
CA ARG A 60 2.88 -9.61 11.13
C ARG A 60 1.93 -10.69 10.63
N VAL A 61 1.77 -10.77 9.30
CA VAL A 61 0.95 -11.79 8.66
C VAL A 61 1.78 -12.48 7.58
N ASN A 62 1.86 -13.81 7.65
CA ASN A 62 2.51 -14.62 6.62
C ASN A 62 1.44 -15.26 5.73
N LEU A 63 1.65 -15.18 4.42
CA LEU A 63 0.66 -15.55 3.41
C LEU A 63 1.34 -16.38 2.32
N SER A 64 0.58 -17.29 1.70
CA SER A 64 1.04 -17.94 0.47
C SER A 64 0.95 -16.97 -0.71
N PRO A 65 1.74 -17.16 -1.79
CA PRO A 65 1.65 -16.33 -2.99
C PRO A 65 0.24 -16.26 -3.58
N LEU A 66 -0.50 -17.38 -3.56
CA LEU A 66 -1.89 -17.43 -4.03
C LEU A 66 -2.83 -16.58 -3.16
N MET A 67 -2.64 -16.59 -1.83
CA MET A 67 -3.45 -15.77 -0.94
C MET A 67 -3.16 -14.28 -1.15
N VAL A 68 -1.91 -13.91 -1.41
CA VAL A 68 -1.53 -12.52 -1.72
C VAL A 68 -2.18 -12.04 -3.02
N SER A 69 -2.17 -12.85 -4.08
CA SER A 69 -2.82 -12.44 -5.34
C SER A 69 -4.33 -12.23 -5.14
N GLN A 70 -5.00 -13.13 -4.42
CA GLN A 70 -6.42 -12.98 -4.10
C GLN A 70 -6.70 -11.75 -3.22
N LEU A 71 -5.79 -11.45 -2.29
CA LEU A 71 -5.89 -10.27 -1.44
C LEU A 71 -5.75 -8.98 -2.26
N MET A 72 -4.82 -8.92 -3.22
CA MET A 72 -4.64 -7.76 -4.10
C MET A 72 -5.91 -7.50 -4.91
N ASP A 73 -6.47 -8.53 -5.55
CA ASP A 73 -7.72 -8.41 -6.31
C ASP A 73 -8.89 -7.94 -5.44
N ALA A 74 -9.01 -8.48 -4.22
CA ALA A 74 -10.06 -8.10 -3.28
C ALA A 74 -9.89 -6.65 -2.79
N LEU A 75 -8.66 -6.21 -2.53
CA LEU A 75 -8.37 -4.83 -2.11
C LEU A 75 -8.70 -3.83 -3.21
N ASP A 76 -8.27 -4.09 -4.45
CA ASP A 76 -8.56 -3.22 -5.60
C ASP A 76 -10.07 -3.07 -5.83
N GLN A 77 -10.81 -4.17 -5.84
CA GLN A 77 -12.27 -4.14 -5.98
C GLN A 77 -12.97 -3.35 -4.86
N ASN A 78 -12.49 -3.48 -3.61
CA ASN A 78 -13.06 -2.73 -2.50
C ASN A 78 -12.66 -1.25 -2.54
N TRP A 79 -11.44 -0.95 -2.96
CA TRP A 79 -10.97 0.42 -3.16
C TRP A 79 -11.81 1.15 -4.20
N GLN A 80 -12.05 0.55 -5.37
CA GLN A 80 -12.86 1.15 -6.42
C GLN A 80 -14.29 1.46 -5.93
N LYS A 81 -14.90 0.54 -5.17
CA LYS A 81 -16.21 0.76 -4.55
C LYS A 81 -16.18 1.93 -3.56
N TYR A 82 -15.15 2.00 -2.72
CA TYR A 82 -14.98 3.11 -1.78
C TYR A 82 -14.79 4.44 -2.51
N ALA A 83 -13.84 4.50 -3.44
CA ALA A 83 -13.48 5.68 -4.20
C ALA A 83 -14.69 6.28 -4.93
N ALA A 84 -15.53 5.45 -5.56
CA ALA A 84 -16.74 5.89 -6.25
C ALA A 84 -17.77 6.59 -5.34
N HIS A 85 -17.75 6.33 -4.04
CA HIS A 85 -18.68 6.94 -3.09
C HIS A 85 -18.04 8.06 -2.25
N ALA A 86 -16.75 7.94 -1.95
CA ALA A 86 -16.06 8.80 -1.00
C ALA A 86 -15.31 9.97 -1.65
N LEU A 87 -14.97 9.86 -2.94
CA LEU A 87 -14.38 10.94 -3.71
C LEU A 87 -15.51 11.66 -4.47
N PRO A 88 -15.56 13.01 -4.48
CA PRO A 88 -16.41 13.74 -5.43
C PRO A 88 -16.10 13.22 -6.84
N ASN A 89 -17.10 13.17 -7.73
CA ASN A 89 -16.95 12.69 -9.11
C ASN A 89 -15.58 13.09 -9.65
N LEU A 90 -14.76 12.11 -10.04
CA LEU A 90 -13.39 12.32 -10.54
C LEU A 90 -13.35 13.35 -11.70
N GLU A 91 -14.47 13.50 -12.43
CA GLU A 91 -14.69 14.52 -13.46
C GLU A 91 -14.75 15.96 -12.91
N ASP A 92 -15.28 16.19 -11.71
CA ASP A 92 -15.30 17.51 -11.04
C ASP A 92 -14.00 17.80 -10.26
N ALA A 93 -13.20 16.76 -9.98
CA ALA A 93 -11.93 16.91 -9.27
C ALA A 93 -10.80 17.45 -10.15
N GLY A 94 -11.01 17.60 -11.47
CA GLY A 94 -9.98 18.04 -12.42
C GLY A 94 -8.76 17.11 -12.43
N LEU A 95 -8.98 15.83 -12.13
CA LEU A 95 -7.96 14.78 -12.14
C LEU A 95 -8.04 13.96 -13.44
N ASP A 96 -8.66 14.52 -14.46
CA ASP A 96 -8.45 14.12 -15.84
C ASP A 96 -7.00 14.46 -16.20
N ASP A 97 -6.16 13.43 -16.24
CA ASP A 97 -4.72 13.54 -16.54
C ASP A 97 -3.83 13.97 -15.37
N ALA A 98 -4.11 13.51 -14.15
CA ALA A 98 -3.00 13.28 -13.21
C ALA A 98 -2.17 12.12 -13.78
N GLY A 99 -1.28 12.40 -14.73
CA GLY A 99 -0.46 11.46 -15.50
C GLY A 99 0.35 10.51 -14.62
N LEU A 100 -0.32 9.54 -14.01
CA LEU A 100 0.24 8.35 -13.41
C LEU A 100 0.58 7.42 -14.57
N ASP A 101 1.64 7.80 -15.30
CA ASP A 101 2.39 6.84 -16.08
C ASP A 101 2.88 5.75 -15.11
N PRO A 102 2.47 4.48 -15.27
CA PRO A 102 2.83 3.39 -14.37
C PRO A 102 4.35 3.10 -14.34
N GLY A 103 5.17 3.84 -15.09
CA GLY A 103 6.63 3.82 -15.02
C GLY A 103 7.32 5.01 -14.34
N LEU A 104 6.60 6.03 -13.86
CA LEU A 104 7.22 7.22 -13.25
C LEU A 104 7.33 7.07 -11.72
N ASP A 105 8.54 6.85 -11.24
CA ASP A 105 8.91 7.01 -9.82
C ASP A 105 8.47 8.41 -9.35
N PRO A 106 7.66 8.54 -8.26
CA PRO A 106 7.32 9.83 -7.70
C PRO A 106 8.56 10.46 -7.08
N GLY A 107 9.37 11.10 -7.93
CA GLY A 107 10.59 11.80 -7.58
C GLY A 107 10.33 12.88 -6.54
N PHE A 108 10.53 12.51 -5.27
CA PHE A 108 10.96 13.46 -4.25
C PHE A 108 12.31 14.04 -4.68
N GLY A 109 12.30 15.20 -5.33
CA GLY A 109 13.54 15.93 -5.59
C GLY A 109 13.49 16.88 -6.78
N GLY A 110 12.81 18.01 -6.63
CA GLY A 110 13.01 19.17 -7.51
C GLY A 110 13.60 20.34 -6.72
N GLY A 111 14.85 20.70 -7.03
CA GLY A 111 15.36 22.07 -6.83
C GLY A 111 16.50 22.25 -5.82
N LEU A 112 17.73 21.97 -6.24
CA LEU A 112 18.87 22.83 -5.92
C LEU A 112 19.58 23.12 -7.24
N ASP A 113 19.20 24.23 -7.87
CA ASP A 113 19.98 24.86 -8.92
C ASP A 113 20.92 25.85 -8.23
N GLU A 114 22.23 25.59 -8.28
CA GLU A 114 23.24 26.64 -8.14
C GLU A 114 24.62 26.13 -8.63
N GLY A 115 25.09 26.75 -9.72
CA GLY A 115 26.53 26.96 -9.94
C GLY A 115 27.19 26.05 -10.96
N GLY A 116 27.34 26.56 -12.19
CA GLY A 116 28.14 25.96 -13.24
C GLY A 116 29.56 25.64 -12.81
N PHE A 117 30.03 24.47 -13.23
CA PHE A 117 31.44 24.14 -13.31
C PHE A 117 31.79 23.88 -14.77
N ASP A 118 32.70 24.73 -15.22
CA ASP A 118 33.41 24.80 -16.48
C ASP A 118 33.91 23.42 -16.93
N ASP A 119 33.66 23.06 -18.20
CA ASP A 119 34.33 21.97 -18.89
C ASP A 119 35.68 22.48 -19.44
N PRO A 120 36.78 21.82 -19.06
CA PRO A 120 37.84 21.66 -20.04
C PRO A 120 38.28 20.20 -20.10
N GLU A 121 38.03 19.60 -21.27
CA GLU A 121 38.56 18.32 -21.75
C GLU A 121 37.68 17.07 -21.49
N ARG A 122 36.65 16.89 -22.33
CA ARG A 122 36.43 15.64 -23.09
C ARG A 122 35.43 15.74 -24.23
#